data_AF-A0A2G2DNN9-F1
#
_entry.id   AF-A0A2G2DNN9-F1
#
_cell.length_a   1.000
_cell.length_b   1.000
_cell.length_c   1.000
_cell.angle_alpha   90.00
_cell.angle_beta   90.00
_cell.angle_gamma   90.00
#
_symmetry.space_group_name_H-M   'P 1'
#
loop_
_entity.id
_entity.type
_entity.pdbx_description
1 polymer ?
#
loop_
_entity_poly.entity_id
_entity_poly.type
_entity_poly.pdbx_seq_one_letter_code
_entity_poly.pdbx_strand_id
1 'polypeptide(L)'
;MKSVLRIFLCCFGVILFVTSSCEDQSKVDSNKENSSQNEGTLAIVTTKFLEDGCEVLLEIQENGKKVMLLPIDLEDQYKVDGIQLLITFHASRIMQSICQIGRPIVIEKVELIG
;
A
#
# COMPACT_ATOMS: atom_id res chain seq x y z
N MET A 1 -57.28 -9.52 4.28
CA MET A 1 -56.35 -10.65 4.50
C MET A 1 -56.04 -11.27 3.15
N LYS A 2 -54.76 -11.57 2.93
CA LYS A 2 -54.16 -11.97 1.67
C LYS A 2 -54.40 -13.47 1.40
N SER A 3 -54.15 -13.84 0.14
CA SER A 3 -53.95 -15.20 -0.39
C SER A 3 -55.24 -15.86 -0.89
N VAL A 4 -55.29 -16.66 -1.94
CA VAL A 4 -54.30 -17.51 -2.65
C VAL A 4 -54.86 -17.75 -4.08
N LEU A 5 -54.05 -18.37 -4.96
CA LEU A 5 -54.46 -19.45 -5.89
C LEU A 5 -54.30 -19.07 -7.39
N ARG A 6 -53.10 -19.22 -7.95
CA ARG A 6 -52.48 -20.42 -8.58
C ARG A 6 -52.91 -20.66 -10.03
N ILE A 7 -51.88 -20.55 -10.88
CA ILE A 7 -51.55 -21.42 -12.03
C ILE A 7 -52.43 -21.26 -13.26
N PHE A 8 -51.86 -20.66 -14.30
CA PHE A 8 -52.04 -21.17 -15.66
C PHE A 8 -50.70 -21.23 -16.39
N LEU A 9 -50.49 -22.41 -16.94
CA LEU A 9 -49.32 -22.94 -17.62
C LEU A 9 -49.51 -22.67 -19.12
N CYS A 10 -48.69 -21.84 -19.75
CA CYS A 10 -48.50 -21.83 -21.21
C CYS A 10 -47.01 -21.56 -21.46
N CYS A 11 -46.22 -22.60 -21.73
CA CYS A 11 -46.02 -23.19 -23.06
C CYS A 11 -45.23 -22.27 -24.00
N PHE A 12 -44.05 -22.78 -24.35
CA PHE A 12 -43.33 -22.50 -25.58
C PHE A 12 -42.86 -21.07 -25.81
N GLY A 13 -41.59 -20.84 -25.44
CA GLY A 13 -40.84 -19.76 -26.04
C GLY A 13 -39.48 -19.57 -25.40
N VAL A 14 -38.45 -19.59 -26.26
CA VAL A 14 -37.12 -19.01 -26.02
C VAL A 14 -36.07 -19.94 -25.38
N ILE A 15 -35.62 -20.86 -26.21
CA ILE A 15 -34.22 -21.00 -26.66
C ILE A 15 -33.14 -20.85 -25.57
N LEU A 16 -32.60 -22.00 -25.14
CA LEU A 16 -31.29 -22.13 -24.51
C LEU A 16 -30.19 -21.90 -25.56
N PHE A 17 -29.58 -20.71 -25.57
CA PHE A 17 -28.21 -20.52 -26.06
C PHE A 17 -27.34 -20.16 -24.85
N VAL A 18 -26.65 -21.16 -24.29
CA VAL A 18 -25.51 -20.92 -23.40
C VAL A 18 -24.26 -21.12 -24.25
N THR A 19 -23.83 -20.07 -24.95
CA THR A 19 -22.50 -20.03 -25.55
C THR A 19 -21.56 -19.45 -24.50
N SER A 20 -20.72 -20.30 -23.90
CA SER A 20 -19.55 -19.88 -23.15
C SER A 20 -18.57 -19.24 -24.13
N SER A 21 -18.49 -17.92 -24.15
CA SER A 21 -17.41 -17.18 -24.81
C SER A 21 -16.43 -16.73 -23.74
N CYS A 22 -15.22 -17.29 -23.76
CA CYS A 22 -14.06 -16.67 -23.14
C CYS A 22 -13.51 -15.55 -24.06
N GLU A 23 -12.54 -14.79 -23.55
CA GLU A 23 -11.84 -13.60 -24.11
C GLU A 23 -12.42 -12.26 -23.62
N ASP A 24 -11.65 -11.29 -23.14
CA ASP A 24 -10.23 -11.14 -22.78
C ASP A 24 -10.07 -9.80 -22.03
N GLN A 25 -8.98 -9.66 -21.25
CA GLN A 25 -8.36 -8.40 -20.77
C GLN A 25 -9.18 -7.34 -19.99
N SER A 26 -8.87 -7.22 -18.70
CA SER A 26 -8.50 -5.91 -18.15
C SER A 26 -7.62 -6.03 -16.90
N LYS A 27 -6.37 -5.61 -17.07
CA LYS A 27 -5.53 -4.91 -16.09
C LYS A 27 -5.74 -5.30 -14.62
N VAL A 28 -4.98 -6.28 -14.15
CA VAL A 28 -4.42 -6.14 -12.81
C VAL A 28 -3.10 -5.42 -13.02
N ASP A 29 -3.12 -4.15 -12.62
CA ASP A 29 -2.01 -3.23 -12.66
C ASP A 29 -0.71 -3.96 -12.29
N SER A 30 0.14 -4.15 -13.30
CA SER A 30 1.56 -4.00 -13.07
C SER A 30 1.73 -2.57 -12.57
N ASN A 31 1.56 -2.38 -11.26
CA ASN A 31 2.02 -1.18 -10.60
C ASN A 31 3.53 -1.29 -10.65
N LYS A 32 4.03 -0.91 -11.82
CA LYS A 32 5.39 -0.64 -12.14
C LYS A 32 5.84 0.30 -11.04
N GLU A 33 6.57 -0.24 -10.07
CA GLU A 33 7.55 0.49 -9.27
C GLU A 33 8.52 1.13 -10.27
N ASN A 34 8.05 2.17 -10.94
CA ASN A 34 8.81 3.09 -11.73
C ASN A 34 8.88 4.34 -10.88
N SER A 35 9.43 4.20 -9.67
CA SER A 35 9.92 5.36 -8.95
C SER A 35 11.07 5.90 -9.78
N SER A 36 10.77 7.06 -10.36
CA SER A 36 11.66 8.02 -11.00
C SER A 36 13.06 7.90 -10.39
N GLN A 37 13.96 7.23 -11.10
CA GLN A 37 15.38 7.22 -10.78
C GLN A 37 15.85 8.66 -10.98
N ASN A 38 15.84 9.45 -9.89
CA ASN A 38 16.52 10.73 -9.61
C ASN A 38 15.70 11.69 -8.73
N GLU A 39 14.44 11.40 -8.39
CA GLU A 39 13.65 12.23 -7.45
C GLU A 39 13.47 11.49 -6.12
N GLY A 40 14.17 11.95 -5.09
CA GLY A 40 13.99 11.41 -3.73
C GLY A 40 12.58 11.63 -3.21
N THR A 41 12.19 10.85 -2.20
CA THR A 41 10.89 10.92 -1.52
C THR A 41 11.04 11.78 -0.27
N LEU A 42 10.14 12.76 -0.08
CA LEU A 42 10.07 13.52 1.16
C LEU A 42 9.53 12.64 2.29
N ALA A 43 10.26 12.61 3.40
CA ALA A 43 9.94 11.85 4.60
C ALA A 43 10.02 12.74 5.83
N ILE A 44 9.10 12.55 6.77
CA ILE A 44 9.13 13.20 8.09
C ILE A 44 9.48 12.15 9.13
N VAL A 45 10.50 12.43 9.94
CA VAL A 45 10.91 11.52 11.02
C VAL A 45 9.90 11.59 12.17
N THR A 46 9.51 10.44 12.70
CA THR A 46 8.61 10.35 13.86
C THR A 46 9.06 9.27 14.85
N THR A 47 9.15 9.61 16.13
CA THR A 47 9.48 8.68 17.24
C THR A 47 8.26 8.37 18.11
N LYS A 48 7.05 8.77 17.67
CA LYS A 48 5.78 8.60 18.41
C LYS A 48 5.42 7.16 18.76
N PHE A 49 6.05 6.17 18.12
CA PHE A 49 5.73 4.75 18.26
C PHE A 49 6.84 3.98 19.00
N LEU A 50 7.67 4.68 19.78
CA LEU A 50 8.75 4.09 20.54
C LEU A 50 8.23 3.08 21.58
N GLU A 51 7.05 3.33 22.17
CA GLU A 51 6.39 2.41 23.10
C GLU A 51 5.88 1.13 22.42
N ASP A 52 5.57 1.19 21.13
CA ASP A 52 5.22 0.03 20.28
C ASP A 52 6.46 -0.69 19.74
N GLY A 53 7.65 -0.28 20.18
CA GLY A 53 8.94 -0.83 19.78
C GLY A 53 9.40 -0.41 18.37
N CYS A 54 8.83 0.66 17.84
CA CYS A 54 9.31 1.34 16.64
C CYS A 54 10.18 2.54 17.05
N GLU A 55 11.49 2.33 17.18
CA GLU A 55 12.44 3.38 17.61
C GLU A 55 12.30 4.66 16.78
N VAL A 56 12.23 4.50 15.46
CA VAL A 56 12.03 5.59 14.51
C VAL A 56 11.22 5.09 13.31
N LEU A 57 10.28 5.92 12.84
CA LEU A 57 9.55 5.70 11.60
C LEU A 57 9.70 6.93 10.70
N LEU A 58 9.57 6.70 9.40
CA LEU A 58 9.54 7.74 8.38
C LEU A 58 8.15 7.81 7.78
N GLU A 59 7.52 8.97 7.91
CA GLU A 59 6.21 9.25 7.35
C GLU A 59 6.38 9.81 5.93
N ILE A 60 5.84 9.11 4.94
CA ILE A 60 5.81 9.56 3.55
C ILE A 60 4.37 9.68 3.03
N GLN A 61 4.21 10.37 1.90
CA GLN A 61 2.96 10.42 1.17
C GLN A 61 3.07 9.59 -0.12
N GLU A 62 2.35 8.47 -0.17
CA GLU A 62 2.31 7.56 -1.32
C GLU A 62 0.87 7.47 -1.81
N ASN A 63 0.61 7.84 -3.08
CA ASN A 63 -0.74 7.82 -3.67
C ASN A 63 -1.80 8.57 -2.85
N GLY A 64 -1.42 9.73 -2.27
CA GLY A 64 -2.31 10.54 -1.42
C GLY A 64 -2.61 9.95 -0.04
N LYS A 65 -1.92 8.87 0.34
CA LYS A 65 -2.06 8.23 1.67
C LYS A 65 -0.77 8.39 2.45
N LYS A 66 -0.92 8.51 3.77
CA LYS A 66 0.20 8.46 4.71
C LYS A 66 0.68 7.02 4.84
N VAL A 67 1.96 6.78 4.61
CA VAL A 67 2.60 5.47 4.77
C VAL A 67 3.75 5.58 5.75
N MET A 68 3.84 4.63 6.68
CA MET A 68 4.94 4.53 7.64
C MET A 68 6.00 3.58 7.09
N LEU A 69 7.24 4.04 7.04
CA LEU A 69 8.40 3.22 6.69
C LEU A 69 9.24 2.99 7.93
N LEU A 70 9.73 1.77 8.08
CA LEU A 70 10.63 1.35 9.14
C LEU A 70 12.03 1.20 8.54
N PRO A 71 12.92 2.18 8.73
CA PRO A 71 14.30 2.03 8.27
C PRO A 71 14.97 0.90 9.03
N ILE A 72 15.61 -0.03 8.30
CA ILE A 72 16.42 -1.09 8.91
C ILE A 72 17.66 -0.50 9.58
N ASP A 73 18.22 0.54 8.97
CA ASP A 73 19.34 1.30 9.50
C ASP A 73 19.16 2.77 9.10
N LEU A 74 19.27 3.65 10.07
CA LEU A 74 19.22 5.10 9.90
C LEU A 74 20.22 5.69 10.89
N GLU A 75 21.12 6.54 10.40
CA GLU A 75 22.13 7.15 11.25
C GLU A 75 21.48 8.02 12.33
N ASP A 76 22.04 8.00 13.55
CA ASP A 76 21.46 8.67 14.72
C ASP A 76 21.26 10.18 14.51
N GLN A 77 22.09 10.82 13.67
CA GLN A 77 21.94 12.23 13.31
C GLN A 77 20.61 12.58 12.63
N TYR A 78 19.95 11.59 12.02
CA TYR A 78 18.65 11.73 11.37
C TYR A 78 17.48 11.21 12.22
N LYS A 79 17.73 10.64 13.41
CA LYS A 79 16.68 10.14 14.32
C LYS A 79 16.09 11.23 15.21
N VAL A 80 15.84 12.40 14.65
CA VAL A 80 15.26 13.54 15.38
C VAL A 80 13.81 13.71 14.96
N ASP A 81 12.88 13.60 15.90
CA ASP A 81 11.44 13.74 15.63
C ASP A 81 11.15 15.08 14.94
N GLY A 82 10.34 15.03 13.88
CA GLY A 82 9.85 16.19 13.14
C GLY A 82 10.75 16.72 12.03
N ILE A 83 11.99 16.23 11.88
CA ILE A 83 12.87 16.70 10.78
C ILE A 83 12.39 16.17 9.44
N GLN A 84 12.66 16.93 8.38
CA GLN A 84 12.36 16.54 7.00
C GLN A 84 13.60 16.01 6.29
N LEU A 85 13.44 14.85 5.67
CA LEU A 85 14.46 14.17 4.89
C LEU A 85 14.00 14.01 3.44
N LEU A 86 14.95 14.09 2.51
CA LEU A 86 14.79 13.57 1.16
C LEU A 86 15.51 12.24 1.08
N ILE A 87 14.79 11.16 0.80
CA ILE A 87 15.33 9.81 0.81
C ILE A 87 15.13 9.08 -0.52
N THR A 88 16.09 8.27 -0.91
CA THR A 88 15.85 7.16 -1.85
C THR A 88 15.99 5.85 -1.09
N PHE A 89 15.11 4.88 -1.39
CA PHE A 89 15.04 3.64 -0.63
C PHE A 89 14.44 2.53 -1.49
N HIS A 90 14.65 1.29 -1.05
CA HIS A 90 13.92 0.12 -1.54
C HIS A 90 13.32 -0.67 -0.37
N ALA A 91 12.29 -1.46 -0.67
CA ALA A 91 11.64 -2.31 0.32
C ALA A 91 12.60 -3.41 0.82
N SER A 92 12.71 -3.55 2.13
CA SER A 92 13.47 -4.63 2.75
C SER A 92 12.59 -5.87 2.92
N ARG A 93 13.20 -7.06 2.79
CA ARG A 93 12.55 -8.33 3.13
C ARG A 93 12.80 -8.76 4.57
N ILE A 94 13.56 -7.98 5.33
CA ILE A 94 13.85 -8.25 6.74
C ILE A 94 12.57 -7.99 7.54
N MET A 95 12.09 -9.03 8.21
CA MET A 95 10.94 -8.93 9.09
C MET A 95 11.41 -8.55 10.49
N GLN A 96 11.10 -7.33 10.93
CA GLN A 96 11.31 -6.95 12.32
C GLN A 96 10.14 -7.48 13.15
N SER A 97 10.45 -8.19 14.25
CA SER A 97 9.42 -8.84 15.07
C SER A 97 8.70 -7.87 16.01
N ILE A 98 9.33 -6.75 16.35
CA ILE A 98 8.86 -5.83 17.39
C ILE A 98 7.97 -4.75 16.80
N CYS A 99 8.48 -3.98 15.82
CA CYS A 99 7.71 -2.92 15.18
C CYS A 99 6.82 -3.48 14.05
N GLN A 100 5.50 -3.44 14.23
CA GLN A 100 4.51 -3.93 13.24
C GLN A 100 3.78 -2.79 12.49
N ILE A 101 4.19 -1.55 12.69
CA ILE A 101 3.50 -0.35 12.17
C ILE A 101 4.06 0.08 10.81
N GLY A 102 5.38 0.00 10.63
CA GLY A 102 6.07 0.48 9.43
C GLY A 102 6.50 -0.64 8.49
N ARG A 103 6.49 -0.35 7.18
CA ARG A 103 7.07 -1.23 6.15
C ARG A 103 8.61 -1.16 6.23
N PRO A 104 9.32 -2.29 6.39
CA PRO A 104 10.78 -2.31 6.39
C PRO A 104 11.39 -1.76 5.09
N ILE A 105 12.37 -0.86 5.20
CA ILE A 105 13.10 -0.29 4.05
C ILE A 105 14.61 -0.22 4.30
N VAL A 106 15.38 -0.22 3.22
CA VAL A 106 16.80 0.15 3.24
C VAL A 106 16.94 1.49 2.52
N ILE A 107 17.58 2.44 3.19
CA ILE A 107 17.85 3.77 2.64
C ILE A 107 19.13 3.70 1.80
N GLU A 108 19.07 4.21 0.58
CA GLU A 108 20.21 4.29 -0.35
C GLU A 108 20.85 5.67 -0.34
N LYS A 109 20.05 6.72 -0.14
CA LYS A 109 20.49 8.11 -0.03
C LYS A 109 19.58 8.85 0.92
N VAL A 110 20.15 9.75 1.71
CA VAL A 110 19.44 10.63 2.64
C VAL A 110 20.04 12.03 2.59
N GLU A 111 19.19 13.04 2.54
CA GLU A 111 19.56 14.45 2.62
C GLU A 111 18.62 15.16 3.60
N LEU A 112 19.18 15.95 4.53
CA LEU A 112 18.41 16.79 5.45
C LEU A 112 17.88 18.03 4.72
N ILE A 113 16.58 18.31 4.85
CA ILE A 113 15.95 19.49 4.22
C ILE A 113 15.59 20.58 5.24
N GLY A 114 15.37 20.25 6.52
CA GLY A 114 15.11 21.23 7.58
C GLY A 114 14.41 20.65 8.79
#